data_AF-A0A0F9V4S4-F1
#
_entry.id   AF-A0A0F9V4S4-F1
#
_cell.length_a   1.000
_cell.length_b   1.000
_cell.length_c   1.000
_cell.angle_alpha   90.00
_cell.angle_beta   90.00
_cell.angle_gamma   90.00
#
_symmetry.space_group_name_H-M   'P 1'
#
loop_
_entity.id
_entity.type
_entity.pdbx_description
1 polymer ?
#
loop_
_entity_poly.entity_id
_entity_poly.type
_entity_poly.pdbx_seq_one_letter_code
_entity_poly.pdbx_strand_id
1 'polypeptide(L)'
;MADNATTVRVQPYTKELISKHSKRLGISQGDLIEKAITVAEKLGFEYDLPLGEIKKMQVSETNRLIGFLKTQDKNLRQTEENIYHFFRKNLHDDRRAVLEYFYFRSKQQIGEMAMEFYREKGGENSEKVAQLFMERFSTFFDENYRILLREHHNELK
;
A
#
# COMPACT_ATOMS: atom_id res chain seq x y z
N MET A 1 9.73 8.48 41.72
CA MET A 1 9.87 9.90 41.33
C MET A 1 8.69 10.22 40.43
N ALA A 2 7.74 11.03 40.91
CA ALA A 2 6.50 11.32 40.21
C ALA A 2 6.73 12.44 39.20
N ASP A 3 6.23 12.22 37.99
CA ASP A 3 6.33 13.09 36.84
C ASP A 3 5.43 14.31 37.05
N ASN A 4 5.96 15.36 37.69
CA ASN A 4 5.29 16.66 37.86
C ASN A 4 5.40 17.47 36.56
N ALA A 5 4.93 16.90 35.45
CA ALA A 5 4.53 17.73 34.32
C ALA A 5 3.37 18.59 34.84
N THR A 6 3.62 19.88 35.09
CA THR A 6 2.59 20.90 35.33
C THR A 6 1.78 21.07 34.05
N THR A 7 1.07 20.03 33.66
CA THR A 7 -0.11 20.15 32.84
C THR A 7 -1.06 20.93 33.70
N VAL A 8 -1.22 22.22 33.41
CA VAL A 8 -2.44 22.92 33.76
C VAL A 8 -3.54 22.16 33.00
N ARG A 9 -4.04 21.07 33.62
CA ARG A 9 -5.22 20.36 33.14
C ARG A 9 -6.32 21.39 33.28
N VAL A 10 -6.56 22.11 32.18
CA VAL A 10 -7.75 22.92 31.97
C VAL A 10 -8.89 22.01 32.39
N GLN A 11 -9.50 22.29 33.54
CA GLN A 11 -10.53 21.41 34.06
C GLN A 11 -11.61 21.25 32.97
N PRO A 12 -12.26 20.07 32.85
CA PRO A 12 -13.21 19.83 31.77
C PRO A 12 -14.24 20.95 31.60
N TYR A 13 -14.69 21.55 32.72
CA TYR A 13 -15.60 22.68 32.74
C TYR A 13 -15.03 23.93 32.03
N THR A 14 -13.73 24.17 32.13
CA THR A 14 -13.04 25.31 31.51
C THR A 14 -12.92 25.15 29.99
N LYS A 15 -12.70 23.92 29.51
CA LYS A 15 -12.67 23.62 28.06
C LYS A 15 -14.04 23.81 27.42
N GLU A 16 -15.10 23.40 28.10
CA GLU A 16 -16.48 23.62 27.67
C GLU A 16 -16.85 25.11 27.65
N LEU A 17 -16.44 25.87 28.67
CA LEU A 17 -16.63 27.32 28.73
C LEU A 17 -15.91 28.04 27.59
N ILE A 18 -14.64 27.71 27.32
CA ILE A 18 -13.88 28.28 26.19
C ILE A 18 -14.60 27.99 24.87
N SER A 19 -15.07 26.76 24.66
CA SER A 19 -15.81 26.38 23.45
C SER A 19 -17.12 27.15 23.30
N LYS A 20 -17.90 27.26 24.39
CA LYS A 20 -19.19 27.97 24.42
C LYS A 20 -19.00 29.47 24.14
N HIS A 21 -18.00 30.09 24.76
CA HIS A 21 -17.72 31.51 24.60
C HIS A 21 -17.08 31.85 23.25
N SER A 22 -16.21 31.00 22.72
CA SER A 22 -15.63 31.14 21.38
C SER A 22 -16.72 31.12 20.31
N LYS A 23 -17.66 30.15 20.41
CA LYS A 23 -18.83 30.08 19.51
C LYS A 23 -19.75 31.30 19.64
N ARG A 24 -20.05 31.74 20.87
CA ARG A 24 -20.91 32.91 21.11
C ARG A 24 -20.32 34.21 20.56
N LEU A 25 -19.00 34.36 20.63
CA LEU A 25 -18.29 35.56 20.19
C LEU A 25 -17.84 35.51 18.73
N GLY A 26 -18.00 34.37 18.05
CA GLY A 26 -17.58 34.20 16.66
C GLY A 26 -16.06 34.29 16.45
N ILE A 27 -15.26 34.02 17.48
CA ILE A 27 -13.80 34.09 17.44
C ILE A 27 -13.16 32.72 17.66
N SER A 28 -11.93 32.52 17.19
CA SER A 28 -11.24 31.26 17.42
C SER A 28 -10.95 31.06 18.92
N GLN A 29 -10.79 29.80 19.33
CA GLN A 29 -10.46 29.49 20.72
C GLN A 29 -9.10 30.10 21.12
N GLY A 30 -8.15 30.20 20.18
CA GLY A 30 -6.87 30.86 20.38
C GLY A 30 -7.04 32.35 20.67
N ASP A 31 -7.82 33.07 19.84
CA ASP A 31 -8.06 34.51 20.04
C ASP A 31 -8.78 34.80 21.36
N LEU A 32 -9.68 33.92 21.78
CA LEU A 32 -10.37 34.03 23.06
C LEU A 32 -9.40 33.86 24.23
N ILE A 33 -8.46 32.91 24.13
CA ILE A 33 -7.43 32.68 25.14
C ILE A 33 -6.49 33.89 25.21
N GLU A 34 -6.03 34.43 24.09
CA GLU A 34 -5.17 35.62 24.06
C GLU A 34 -5.87 36.86 24.65
N LYS A 35 -7.16 37.07 24.36
CA LYS A 35 -7.95 38.14 24.98
C LYS A 35 -8.11 37.94 26.48
N ALA A 36 -8.36 36.71 26.92
CA ALA A 36 -8.50 36.39 28.34
C ALA A 36 -7.19 36.65 29.10
N ILE A 37 -6.06 36.27 28.52
CA ILE A 37 -4.72 36.56 29.04
C ILE A 37 -4.50 38.09 29.09
N THR A 38 -4.78 38.82 28.02
CA THR A 38 -4.61 40.28 27.99
C THR A 38 -5.42 41.00 29.08
N VAL A 39 -6.64 40.52 29.35
CA VAL A 39 -7.49 41.05 30.43
C VAL A 39 -6.93 40.69 31.80
N ALA A 40 -6.45 39.46 31.99
CA ALA A 40 -5.80 39.03 33.23
C ALA A 40 -4.51 39.81 33.53
N GLU A 41 -3.70 40.14 32.50
CA GLU A 41 -2.49 40.99 32.64
C GLU A 41 -2.88 42.40 33.11
N LYS A 42 -3.91 42.99 32.50
CA LYS A 42 -4.42 44.32 32.86
C LYS A 42 -5.00 44.38 34.27
N LEU A 43 -5.50 43.26 34.78
CA LEU A 43 -6.06 43.14 36.12
C LEU A 43 -5.03 42.71 37.17
N GLY A 44 -3.75 42.56 36.79
CA GLY A 44 -2.67 42.24 37.72
C GLY A 44 -2.72 40.83 38.29
N PHE A 45 -3.33 39.87 37.58
CA PHE A 45 -3.26 38.47 37.98
C PHE A 45 -1.82 37.96 37.85
N GLU A 46 -1.25 37.43 38.93
CA GLU A 46 0.02 36.70 38.88
C GLU A 46 -0.17 35.39 38.11
N TYR A 47 0.64 35.18 37.08
CA TYR A 47 0.67 33.92 36.33
C TYR A 47 1.63 32.95 37.01
N ASP A 48 1.21 31.71 37.24
CA ASP A 48 2.11 30.65 37.72
C ASP A 48 3.21 30.30 36.69
N LEU A 49 3.01 30.63 35.40
CA LEU A 49 3.92 30.33 34.30
C LEU A 49 4.01 31.49 33.30
N PRO A 50 5.21 32.01 32.97
CA PRO A 50 5.38 33.08 31.98
C PRO A 50 4.93 32.66 30.57
N LEU A 51 4.29 33.57 29.83
CA LEU A 51 3.77 33.35 28.47
C LEU A 51 4.82 32.80 27.49
N GLY A 52 6.08 33.20 27.66
CA GLY A 52 7.19 32.70 26.85
C GLY A 52 7.44 31.21 27.01
N GLU A 53 7.19 30.65 28.19
CA GLU A 53 7.30 29.22 28.46
C GLU A 53 6.14 28.43 27.86
N ILE A 54 4.91 28.97 27.97
CA ILE A 54 3.72 28.37 27.33
C ILE A 54 3.93 28.27 25.81
N LYS A 55 4.44 29.34 25.16
CA LYS A 55 4.75 29.33 23.73
C LYS A 55 5.84 28.33 23.37
N LYS A 56 6.92 28.24 24.17
CA LYS A 56 7.99 27.24 23.96
C LYS A 56 7.46 25.81 24.06
N MET A 57 6.60 25.52 25.03
CA MET A 57 5.97 24.21 25.18
C MET A 57 5.08 23.86 23.98
N GLN A 58 4.28 24.81 23.49
CA GLN A 58 3.43 24.61 22.30
C GLN A 58 4.26 24.32 21.04
N VAL A 59 5.37 25.04 20.83
CA VAL A 59 6.29 24.79 19.70
C VAL A 59 6.94 23.41 19.82
N SER A 60 7.37 23.01 21.02
CA SER A 60 7.96 21.69 21.27
C SER A 60 6.98 20.55 20.94
N GLU A 61 5.75 20.61 21.43
CA GLU A 61 4.72 19.61 21.14
C GLU A 61 4.32 19.59 19.67
N THR A 62 4.22 20.77 19.04
CA THR A 62 3.93 20.87 17.60
C THR A 62 5.04 20.22 16.76
N ASN A 63 6.30 20.47 17.09
CA ASN A 63 7.44 19.84 16.40
C ASN A 63 7.47 18.32 16.58
N ARG A 64 7.11 17.83 17.78
CA ARG A 64 6.97 16.39 18.04
C ARG A 64 5.88 15.77 17.17
N LEU A 65 4.71 16.41 17.07
CA LEU A 65 3.61 15.96 16.21
C LEU A 65 4.01 15.96 14.73
N ILE A 66 4.68 17.03 14.25
CA ILE A 66 5.20 17.10 12.89
C ILE A 66 6.19 15.95 12.61
N GLY A 67 7.10 15.67 13.55
CA GLY A 67 8.03 14.56 13.45
C GLY A 67 7.32 13.22 13.32
N PHE A 68 6.32 12.97 14.17
CA PHE A 68 5.49 11.77 14.09
C PHE A 68 4.77 11.64 12.75
N LEU A 69 4.13 12.71 12.26
CA LEU A 69 3.44 12.70 10.96
C LEU A 69 4.38 12.40 9.80
N LYS A 70 5.60 12.96 9.80
CA LYS A 70 6.62 12.66 8.78
C LYS A 70 7.04 11.18 8.80
N THR A 71 7.16 10.58 9.98
CA THR A 71 7.44 9.15 10.11
C THR A 71 6.29 8.30 9.57
N GLN A 72 5.05 8.66 9.87
CA GLN A 72 3.87 7.97 9.34
C GLN A 72 3.79 8.08 7.80
N ASP A 73 4.03 9.26 7.23
CA ASP A 73 4.05 9.46 5.77
C ASP A 73 5.09 8.57 5.09
N LYS A 74 6.30 8.49 5.66
CA LYS A 74 7.35 7.58 5.15
C LYS A 74 6.93 6.12 5.21
N ASN A 75 6.32 5.69 6.30
CA ASN A 75 5.87 4.30 6.47
C ASN A 75 4.72 3.94 5.51
N LEU A 76 3.82 4.89 5.24
CA LEU A 76 2.73 4.71 4.28
C LEU A 76 3.27 4.50 2.87
N ARG A 77 4.19 5.36 2.41
CA ARG A 77 4.85 5.20 1.10
C ARG A 77 5.54 3.85 0.95
N GLN A 78 6.28 3.43 1.98
CA GLN A 78 6.93 2.12 1.96
C GLN A 78 5.91 0.96 1.88
N THR A 79 4.78 1.10 2.56
CA THR A 79 3.70 0.11 2.52
C THR A 79 3.07 0.04 1.13
N GLU A 80 2.83 1.18 0.49
CA GLU A 80 2.33 1.25 -0.90
C GLU A 80 3.30 0.59 -1.89
N GLU A 81 4.59 0.90 -1.79
CA GLU A 81 5.63 0.25 -2.61
C GLU A 81 5.64 -1.27 -2.41
N ASN A 82 5.57 -1.74 -1.16
CA ASN A 82 5.54 -3.16 -0.85
C ASN A 82 4.31 -3.86 -1.44
N ILE A 83 3.14 -3.23 -1.34
CA ILE A 83 1.89 -3.72 -1.95
C ILE A 83 2.04 -3.80 -3.47
N TYR A 84 2.55 -2.75 -4.09
CA TYR A 84 2.77 -2.70 -5.53
C TYR A 84 3.72 -3.82 -5.99
N HIS A 85 4.86 -4.00 -5.32
CA HIS A 85 5.82 -5.05 -5.65
C HIS A 85 5.25 -6.46 -5.43
N PHE A 86 4.49 -6.67 -4.35
CA PHE A 86 3.84 -7.94 -4.08
C PHE A 86 2.85 -8.31 -5.19
N PHE A 87 1.95 -7.40 -5.55
CA PHE A 87 0.97 -7.67 -6.61
C PHE A 87 1.64 -7.82 -7.98
N ARG A 88 2.61 -6.97 -8.33
CA ARG A 88 3.35 -7.09 -9.59
C ARG A 88 4.00 -8.46 -9.72
N LYS A 89 4.71 -8.92 -8.68
CA LYS A 89 5.36 -10.24 -8.68
C LYS A 89 4.34 -11.37 -8.78
N ASN A 90 3.28 -11.36 -7.96
CA ASN A 90 2.30 -12.44 -7.97
C ASN A 90 1.53 -12.51 -9.29
N LEU A 91 1.21 -11.38 -9.92
CA LEU A 91 0.60 -11.37 -11.25
C LEU A 91 1.51 -11.98 -12.32
N HIS A 92 2.83 -11.77 -12.23
CA HIS A 92 3.79 -12.44 -13.12
C HIS A 92 3.79 -13.96 -12.90
N ASP A 93 3.86 -14.39 -11.65
CA ASP A 93 3.93 -15.81 -11.29
C ASP A 93 2.60 -16.54 -11.63
N ASP A 94 1.46 -15.93 -11.33
CA ASP A 94 0.13 -16.47 -11.65
C ASP A 94 -0.08 -16.57 -13.17
N ARG A 95 0.27 -15.53 -13.94
CA ARG A 95 0.10 -15.54 -15.40
C ARG A 95 1.04 -16.57 -16.05
N ARG A 96 2.25 -16.75 -15.52
CA ARG A 96 3.16 -17.82 -15.95
C ARG A 96 2.56 -19.20 -15.67
N ALA A 97 2.04 -19.43 -14.45
CA ALA A 97 1.43 -20.70 -14.08
C ALA A 97 0.22 -21.04 -14.98
N VAL A 98 -0.59 -20.05 -15.35
CA VAL A 98 -1.69 -20.22 -16.30
C VAL A 98 -1.18 -20.62 -17.69
N LEU A 99 -0.14 -19.94 -18.20
CA LEU A 99 0.46 -20.28 -19.50
C LEU A 99 1.05 -21.69 -19.50
N GLU A 100 1.73 -22.10 -18.43
CA GLU A 100 2.26 -23.47 -18.26
C GLU A 100 1.13 -24.50 -18.22
N TYR A 101 0.05 -24.24 -17.47
CA TYR A 101 -1.12 -25.12 -17.42
C TYR A 101 -1.75 -25.32 -18.81
N PHE A 102 -1.99 -24.23 -19.54
CA PHE A 102 -2.53 -24.31 -20.91
C PHE A 102 -1.58 -25.06 -21.85
N TYR A 103 -0.27 -24.81 -21.75
CA TYR A 103 0.73 -25.50 -22.55
C TYR A 103 0.66 -27.03 -22.35
N PHE A 104 0.68 -27.50 -21.10
CA PHE A 104 0.67 -28.94 -20.82
C PHE A 104 -0.64 -29.60 -21.26
N ARG A 105 -1.79 -28.95 -20.99
CA ARG A 105 -3.10 -29.47 -21.42
C ARG A 105 -3.21 -29.55 -22.93
N SER A 106 -2.78 -28.51 -23.65
CA SER A 106 -2.88 -28.46 -25.12
C SER A 106 -1.98 -29.49 -25.78
N LYS A 107 -0.73 -29.60 -25.31
CA LYS A 107 0.25 -30.56 -25.82
C LYS A 107 -0.23 -32.01 -25.62
N GLN A 108 -0.82 -32.30 -24.46
CA GLN A 108 -1.43 -33.60 -24.19
C GLN A 108 -2.62 -33.89 -25.12
N GLN A 109 -3.58 -32.96 -25.21
CA GLN A 109 -4.78 -33.15 -26.05
C GLN A 109 -4.43 -33.33 -27.53
N ILE A 110 -3.49 -32.53 -28.06
CA ILE A 110 -3.04 -32.68 -29.45
C ILE A 110 -2.33 -34.02 -29.64
N GLY A 111 -1.56 -34.47 -28.66
CA GLY A 111 -0.95 -35.81 -28.68
C GLY A 111 -1.98 -36.92 -28.75
N GLU A 112 -3.03 -36.86 -27.92
CA GLU A 112 -4.13 -37.83 -27.91
C GLU A 112 -4.86 -37.84 -29.27
N MET A 113 -5.23 -36.67 -29.79
CA MET A 113 -5.89 -36.53 -31.10
C MET A 113 -5.03 -37.05 -32.26
N ALA A 114 -3.73 -36.75 -32.27
CA ALA A 114 -2.84 -37.20 -33.32
C ALA A 114 -2.68 -38.73 -33.31
N MET A 115 -2.50 -39.32 -32.12
CA MET A 115 -2.39 -40.76 -31.98
C MET A 115 -3.67 -41.48 -32.40
N GLU A 116 -4.84 -40.93 -32.05
CA GLU A 116 -6.14 -41.47 -32.48
C GLU A 116 -6.31 -41.37 -34.00
N PHE A 117 -6.05 -40.19 -34.59
CA PHE A 117 -6.15 -39.98 -36.03
C PHE A 117 -5.27 -40.93 -36.83
N TYR A 118 -4.00 -41.08 -36.47
CA TYR A 118 -3.09 -41.98 -37.19
C TYR A 118 -3.41 -43.45 -36.94
N ARG A 119 -3.92 -43.82 -35.75
CA ARG A 119 -4.42 -45.18 -35.50
C ARG A 119 -5.58 -45.54 -36.42
N GLU A 120 -6.51 -44.62 -36.63
CA GLU A 120 -7.69 -44.86 -37.48
C GLU A 120 -7.39 -44.76 -38.98
N LYS A 121 -6.49 -43.85 -39.39
CA LYS A 121 -6.31 -43.46 -40.81
C LYS A 121 -4.91 -43.73 -41.38
N GLY A 122 -3.95 -44.15 -40.56
CA GLY A 122 -2.52 -44.17 -40.91
C GLY A 122 -2.00 -45.44 -41.59
N GLY A 123 -2.82 -46.49 -41.74
CA GLY A 123 -2.42 -47.75 -42.39
C GLY A 123 -1.30 -48.51 -41.65
N GLU A 124 -0.55 -49.35 -42.38
CA GLU A 124 0.51 -50.24 -41.83
C GLU A 124 1.63 -49.50 -41.06
N ASN A 125 1.83 -48.20 -41.31
CA ASN A 125 2.88 -47.40 -40.68
C ASN A 125 2.35 -46.33 -39.71
N SER A 126 1.07 -46.42 -39.33
CA SER A 126 0.37 -45.47 -38.46
C SER A 126 1.17 -45.01 -37.24
N GLU A 127 1.72 -45.96 -36.48
CA GLU A 127 2.44 -45.67 -35.23
C GLU A 127 3.74 -44.88 -35.46
N LYS A 128 4.50 -45.24 -36.51
CA LYS A 128 5.76 -44.57 -36.85
C LYS A 128 5.52 -43.15 -37.39
N VAL A 129 4.45 -42.96 -38.17
CA VAL A 129 4.05 -41.64 -38.68
C VAL A 129 3.55 -40.74 -37.54
N ALA A 130 2.78 -41.29 -36.60
CA ALA A 130 2.31 -40.57 -35.41
C ALA A 130 3.48 -40.09 -34.54
N GLN A 131 4.49 -40.93 -34.32
CA GLN A 131 5.70 -40.56 -33.58
C GLN A 131 6.46 -39.43 -34.25
N LEU A 132 6.70 -39.51 -35.57
CA LEU A 132 7.38 -38.46 -36.34
C LEU A 132 6.62 -37.14 -36.31
N PHE A 133 5.29 -37.19 -36.41
CA PHE A 133 4.44 -36.01 -36.26
C PHE A 133 4.61 -35.40 -34.86
N MET A 134 4.55 -36.21 -33.81
CA MET A 134 4.65 -35.73 -32.43
C MET A 134 6.02 -35.15 -32.09
N GLU A 135 7.11 -35.67 -32.63
CA GLU A 135 8.44 -35.06 -32.52
C GLU A 135 8.48 -33.67 -33.15
N ARG A 136 7.99 -33.55 -34.38
CA ARG A 136 7.95 -32.27 -35.11
C ARG A 136 7.04 -31.26 -34.42
N PHE A 137 5.85 -31.69 -34.03
CA PHE A 137 4.88 -30.87 -33.32
C PHE A 137 5.46 -30.39 -31.99
N SER A 138 6.07 -31.28 -31.19
CA SER A 138 6.66 -30.90 -29.90
C SER A 138 7.77 -29.87 -30.08
N THR A 139 8.64 -30.06 -31.06
CA THR A 139 9.73 -29.11 -31.34
C THR A 139 9.17 -27.73 -31.70
N PHE A 140 8.26 -27.67 -32.66
CA PHE A 140 7.62 -26.42 -33.09
C PHE A 140 6.86 -25.75 -31.94
N PHE A 141 6.06 -26.51 -31.20
CA PHE A 141 5.23 -25.98 -30.12
C PHE A 141 6.09 -25.44 -28.96
N ASP A 142 7.18 -26.14 -28.62
CA ASP A 142 8.10 -25.74 -27.54
C ASP A 142 8.88 -24.47 -27.91
N GLU A 143 9.30 -24.34 -29.17
CA GLU A 143 9.94 -23.12 -29.68
C GLU A 143 9.00 -21.92 -29.64
N ASN A 144 7.76 -22.08 -30.13
CA ASN A 144 6.77 -21.01 -30.09
C ASN A 144 6.38 -20.64 -28.66
N TYR A 145 6.26 -21.61 -27.75
CA TYR A 145 5.98 -21.34 -26.35
C TYR A 145 7.11 -20.55 -25.68
N ARG A 146 8.38 -20.84 -25.99
CA ARG A 146 9.53 -20.05 -25.53
C ARG A 146 9.49 -18.61 -26.04
N ILE A 147 9.10 -18.42 -27.30
CA ILE A 147 8.93 -17.08 -27.88
C ILE A 147 7.81 -16.34 -27.14
N LEU A 148 6.65 -16.97 -26.96
CA LEU A 148 5.50 -16.39 -26.26
C LEU A 148 5.84 -15.99 -24.81
N LEU A 149 6.58 -16.83 -24.09
CA LEU A 149 7.07 -16.51 -22.74
C LEU A 149 8.04 -15.32 -22.74
N ARG A 150 8.91 -15.21 -23.75
CA ARG A 150 9.88 -14.11 -23.87
C ARG A 150 9.20 -12.80 -24.24
N GLU A 151 8.30 -12.80 -25.21
CA GLU A 151 7.49 -11.64 -25.59
C GLU A 151 6.66 -11.15 -24.41
N HIS A 152 5.99 -12.07 -23.71
CA HIS A 152 5.28 -11.78 -22.47
C HIS A 152 6.18 -11.13 -21.41
N HIS A 153 7.42 -11.59 -21.24
CA HIS A 153 8.37 -10.98 -20.30
C HIS A 153 8.77 -9.55 -20.70
N ASN A 154 8.75 -9.22 -21.99
CA ASN A 154 9.09 -7.90 -22.49
C ASN A 154 7.92 -6.91 -22.39
N GLU A 155 6.67 -7.34 -22.57
CA GLU A 155 5.46 -6.49 -22.39
C GLU A 155 5.27 -6.00 -20.95
N LEU A 156 5.96 -6.62 -20.00
CA LEU A 156 5.81 -6.40 -18.57
C LEU A 156 6.94 -5.58 -17.94
N LYS A 157 7.94 -5.20 -18.73
CA LYS A 157 9.04 -4.31 -18.33
C LYS A 157 8.57 -2.86 -18.30
#